data_AF-A0A8D8K235-F1
#
_entry.id   AF-A0A8D8K235-F1
#
_cell.length_a   1.000
_cell.length_b   1.000
_cell.length_c   1.000
_cell.angle_alpha   90.00
_cell.angle_beta   90.00
_cell.angle_gamma   90.00
#
_symmetry.space_group_name_H-M   'P 1'
#
loop_
_entity.id
_entity.type
_entity.pdbx_description
1 polymer ?
#
loop_
_entity_poly.entity_id
_entity_poly.type
_entity_poly.pdbx_seq_one_letter_code
_entity_poly.pdbx_strand_id
1 'polypeptide(L)'
;MRGLIDVTECYYGFPIALSYPHFHDGDPRLISQVDGLSPNKTLHSSYFMINALSGLPLKLSVKFQINMAMGEIGGVVSCDRFSNIVLPALWFEITMYKLPTSLRNRFL
;
A
#
# COMPACT_ATOMS: atom_id res chain seq x y z
N MET A 1 -13.97 6.05 -1.66
CA MET A 1 -12.82 6.73 -1.03
C MET A 1 -11.64 6.64 -1.98
N ARG A 2 -10.81 7.69 -2.12
CA ARG A 2 -9.62 7.65 -2.99
C ARG A 2 -8.40 7.06 -2.26
N GLY A 3 -7.46 6.50 -3.01
CA GLY A 3 -6.22 5.93 -2.48
C GLY A 3 -6.36 4.53 -1.89
N LEU A 4 -7.49 3.86 -2.16
CA LEU A 4 -7.72 2.45 -1.86
C LEU A 4 -7.93 1.68 -3.16
N ILE A 5 -7.41 0.46 -3.19
CA ILE A 5 -7.68 -0.54 -4.22
C ILE A 5 -8.35 -1.71 -3.52
N ASP A 6 -9.61 -1.97 -3.88
CA ASP A 6 -10.35 -3.12 -3.37
C ASP A 6 -9.81 -4.41 -4.01
N VAL A 7 -9.44 -5.38 -3.18
CA VAL A 7 -8.94 -6.69 -3.60
C VAL A 7 -9.75 -7.82 -2.95
N THR A 8 -10.98 -7.55 -2.54
CA THR A 8 -11.87 -8.53 -1.88
C THR A 8 -12.04 -9.79 -2.71
N GLU A 9 -12.32 -9.63 -4.01
CA GLU A 9 -12.46 -10.74 -4.97
C GLU A 9 -11.14 -11.51 -5.19
N CYS A 10 -10.00 -10.86 -5.00
CA CYS A 10 -8.69 -11.51 -5.13
C CYS A 10 -8.34 -12.39 -3.92
N TYR A 11 -8.96 -12.16 -2.77
CA TYR A 11 -8.66 -12.82 -1.50
C TYR A 11 -9.90 -13.47 -0.90
N TYR A 12 -10.57 -14.35 -1.65
CA TYR A 12 -11.63 -15.23 -1.13
C TYR A 12 -12.80 -14.51 -0.43
N GLY A 13 -13.08 -13.25 -0.79
CA GLY A 13 -14.14 -12.46 -0.16
C GLY A 13 -13.75 -11.80 1.16
N PHE A 14 -12.48 -11.90 1.59
CA PHE A 14 -12.00 -11.14 2.74
C PHE A 14 -11.95 -9.64 2.39
N PRO A 15 -12.41 -8.74 3.27
CA PRO A 15 -12.54 -7.31 2.97
C PRO A 15 -11.18 -6.60 3.00
N ILE A 16 -10.30 -6.95 2.07
CA ILE A 16 -8.94 -6.44 2.00
C ILE A 16 -8.89 -5.29 0.99
N ALA A 17 -8.29 -4.18 1.42
CA ALA A 17 -8.00 -3.04 0.56
C ALA A 17 -6.51 -2.68 0.61
N LEU A 18 -5.91 -2.38 -0.53
CA LEU A 18 -4.53 -1.92 -0.63
C LEU A 18 -4.47 -0.39 -0.69
N SER A 19 -3.42 0.20 -0.10
CA SER A 19 -3.12 1.64 -0.20
C SER A 19 -1.62 1.88 -0.22
N TYR A 20 -1.18 3.14 -0.32
CA TYR A 20 0.17 3.48 0.12
C TYR A 20 0.29 3.44 1.65
N PRO A 21 1.51 3.29 2.20
CA PRO A 21 1.74 3.33 3.64
C PRO A 21 1.20 4.60 4.29
N HIS A 22 0.61 4.44 5.47
CA HIS A 22 -0.06 5.48 6.24
C HIS A 22 -1.12 6.26 5.44
N PHE A 23 -1.77 5.60 4.47
CA PHE A 23 -2.72 6.22 3.54
C PHE A 23 -2.18 7.45 2.80
N HIS A 24 -0.87 7.48 2.52
CA HIS A 24 -0.26 8.52 1.70
C HIS A 24 -0.99 8.67 0.35
N ASP A 25 -1.24 9.92 -0.07
CA ASP A 25 -2.06 10.30 -1.24
C ASP A 25 -3.53 9.82 -1.22
N GLY A 26 -4.00 9.26 -0.10
CA GLY A 26 -5.37 8.82 0.12
C GLY A 26 -6.34 9.94 0.52
N ASP A 27 -7.61 9.56 0.68
CA ASP A 27 -8.66 10.42 1.23
C ASP A 27 -8.32 10.80 2.69
N PRO A 28 -8.34 12.09 3.08
CA PRO A 28 -8.04 12.53 4.45
C PRO A 28 -8.87 11.84 5.53
N ARG A 29 -10.08 11.37 5.19
CA ARG A 29 -10.93 10.61 6.12
C ARG A 29 -10.28 9.31 6.61
N LEU A 30 -9.46 8.67 5.77
CA LEU A 30 -8.73 7.45 6.15
C LEU A 30 -7.71 7.73 7.26
N ILE A 31 -7.12 8.93 7.26
CA ILE A 31 -6.12 9.36 8.24
C ILE A 31 -6.82 9.79 9.53
N SER A 32 -7.94 10.53 9.45
CA SER A 32 -8.64 11.04 10.63
C SER A 32 -9.32 9.96 11.48
N GLN A 33 -9.54 8.77 10.93
CA GLN A 33 -10.20 7.67 11.64
C GLN A 33 -9.24 6.79 12.45
N VAL A 34 -7.92 6.93 12.25
CA VAL A 34 -6.92 6.03 12.86
C VAL A 34 -5.76 6.84 13.43
N ASP A 35 -5.55 6.68 14.74
CA ASP A 35 -4.43 7.32 15.43
C ASP A 35 -3.08 6.66 15.06
N GLY A 36 -2.01 7.47 15.10
CA GLY A 36 -0.63 7.00 14.85
C GLY A 36 -0.19 7.02 13.38
N LEU A 37 -1.03 7.50 12.47
CA LEU A 37 -0.67 7.63 11.07
C LEU A 37 0.15 8.90 10.80
N SER A 38 1.25 8.77 10.05
CA SER A 38 2.11 9.90 9.66
C SER A 38 2.49 9.78 8.18
N PRO A 39 1.59 10.10 7.23
CA PRO A 39 1.88 10.02 5.81
C PRO A 39 3.04 10.95 5.44
N ASN A 40 4.08 10.40 4.82
CA ASN A 40 5.25 11.14 4.38
C ASN A 40 5.61 10.73 2.94
N LYS A 41 5.70 11.69 2.03
CA LYS A 41 5.97 11.44 0.61
C LYS A 41 7.29 10.69 0.39
N THR A 42 8.37 11.15 1.01
CA THR A 42 9.69 10.54 0.85
C THR A 42 9.74 9.10 1.36
N LEU A 43 9.02 8.82 2.45
CA LEU A 43 9.01 7.49 3.06
C LEU A 43 8.00 6.55 2.40
N HIS A 44 6.84 7.04 1.97
CA HIS A 44 5.67 6.21 1.61
C HIS A 44 5.31 6.24 0.12
N SER A 45 6.01 7.00 -0.72
CA SER A 45 5.87 6.86 -2.18
C SER A 45 6.62 5.65 -2.74
N SER A 46 6.07 5.09 -3.83
CA SER A 46 6.73 4.10 -4.68
C SER A 46 7.44 4.77 -5.85
N TYR A 47 8.53 4.17 -6.34
CA TYR A 47 9.22 4.64 -7.54
C TYR A 47 9.84 3.50 -8.34
N PHE A 48 9.98 3.75 -9.64
CA PHE A 48 10.71 2.91 -10.59
C PHE A 48 11.68 3.78 -11.38
N MET A 49 12.96 3.41 -11.37
CA MET A 49 13.97 4.00 -12.22
C MET A 49 14.24 3.03 -13.37
N ILE A 50 13.84 3.43 -14.57
CA ILE A 50 13.84 2.56 -15.75
C ILE A 50 14.80 3.13 -16.79
N ASN A 51 15.63 2.28 -17.40
CA ASN A 51 16.44 2.68 -18.55
C ASN A 51 15.53 2.88 -19.78
N ALA A 52 15.56 4.07 -20.39
CA ALA A 52 14.61 4.46 -21.42
C ALA A 52 14.68 3.63 -22.72
N LEU A 53 15.86 3.10 -23.06
CA LEU A 53 16.08 2.35 -24.31
C LEU A 53 15.74 0.86 -24.13
N SER A 54 16.26 0.24 -23.07
CA SER A 54 16.11 -1.20 -22.83
C SER A 54 14.87 -1.57 -22.02
N GLY A 55 14.26 -0.61 -21.32
CA GLY A 55 13.16 -0.87 -20.38
C GLY A 55 13.60 -1.52 -19.07
N LEU A 56 14.90 -1.70 -18.83
CA LEU A 56 15.40 -2.39 -17.63
C LEU A 56 15.20 -1.56 -16.35
N PRO A 57 14.67 -2.14 -15.27
CA PRO A 57 14.62 -1.49 -13.98
C PRO A 57 16.03 -1.40 -13.38
N LEU A 58 16.53 -0.20 -13.16
CA LEU A 58 17.85 0.05 -12.56
C LEU A 58 17.75 0.09 -11.03
N LYS A 59 16.65 0.62 -10.52
CA LYS A 59 16.32 0.73 -9.09
C LYS A 59 14.80 0.80 -8.93
N LEU A 60 14.25 0.14 -7.92
CA LEU A 60 12.83 0.25 -7.59
C LEU A 60 12.58 0.15 -6.10
N SER A 61 11.48 0.75 -5.68
CA SER A 61 10.91 0.66 -4.34
C SER A 61 9.40 0.69 -4.51
N VAL A 62 8.75 -0.45 -4.29
CA VAL A 62 7.30 -0.59 -4.32
C VAL A 62 6.82 -0.73 -2.89
N LYS A 63 6.08 0.27 -2.42
CA LYS A 63 5.50 0.32 -1.09
C LYS A 63 4.00 0.25 -1.19
N PHE A 64 3.41 -0.62 -0.37
CA PHE A 64 1.97 -0.76 -0.26
C PHE A 64 1.60 -1.22 1.15
N GLN A 65 0.37 -0.92 1.53
CA GLN A 65 -0.21 -1.23 2.82
C GLN A 65 -1.43 -2.12 2.63
N ILE A 66 -1.55 -3.12 3.48
CA ILE A 66 -2.70 -4.01 3.57
C ILE A 66 -3.63 -3.48 4.65
N ASN A 67 -4.89 -3.31 4.30
CA ASN A 67 -5.93 -2.79 5.19
C ASN A 67 -7.13 -3.73 5.21
N MET A 68 -7.88 -3.72 6.30
CA MET A 68 -9.20 -4.34 6.41
C MET A 68 -10.26 -3.26 6.24
N ALA A 69 -11.02 -3.31 5.15
CA ALA A 69 -12.10 -2.38 4.83
C ALA A 69 -13.41 -2.88 5.44
N MET A 70 -13.62 -2.58 6.73
CA MET A 70 -14.79 -3.06 7.45
C MET A 70 -16.05 -2.33 6.97
N GLY A 71 -17.07 -3.10 6.61
CA GLY A 71 -18.40 -2.58 6.35
C GLY A 71 -19.16 -2.25 7.64
N GLU A 72 -20.47 -2.18 7.53
CA GLU A 72 -21.33 -2.06 8.69
C GLU A 72 -21.29 -3.36 9.51
N ILE A 73 -20.84 -3.27 10.75
CA ILE A 73 -20.84 -4.39 11.70
C ILE A 73 -22.00 -4.17 12.66
N GLY A 74 -23.02 -5.02 12.58
CA GLY A 74 -24.15 -5.06 13.51
C GLY A 74 -24.19 -6.36 14.29
N GLY A 75 -24.64 -6.30 15.56
CA GLY A 75 -24.92 -7.50 16.37
C GLY A 75 -23.75 -8.09 17.15
N VAL A 76 -22.55 -7.49 17.07
CA VAL A 76 -21.39 -7.86 17.89
C VAL A 76 -20.91 -6.62 18.64
N VAL A 77 -21.43 -6.43 19.87
CA VAL A 77 -21.21 -5.24 20.72
C VAL A 77 -19.73 -4.86 20.86
N SER A 78 -18.82 -5.84 20.86
CA SER A 78 -17.38 -5.60 20.99
C SER A 78 -16.73 -4.98 19.74
N CYS A 79 -17.40 -5.02 18.59
CA CYS A 79 -16.84 -4.62 17.29
C CYS A 79 -17.48 -3.35 16.71
N ASP A 80 -18.47 -2.76 17.37
CA ASP A 80 -19.19 -1.57 16.88
C ASP A 80 -18.24 -0.40 16.57
N ARG A 81 -17.16 -0.24 17.36
CA ARG A 81 -16.12 0.77 17.16
C ARG A 81 -15.33 0.61 15.85
N PHE A 82 -15.40 -0.55 15.21
CA PHE A 82 -14.74 -0.85 13.93
C PHE A 82 -15.73 -0.87 12.75
N SER A 83 -16.96 -0.40 12.96
CA SER A 83 -17.95 -0.29 11.88
C SER A 83 -17.57 0.83 10.92
N ASN A 84 -17.67 0.58 9.61
CA ASN A 84 -17.40 1.56 8.55
C ASN A 84 -16.01 2.23 8.61
N ILE A 85 -14.99 1.48 9.04
CA ILE A 85 -13.59 1.94 9.11
C ILE A 85 -12.69 1.09 8.21
N VAL A 86 -11.65 1.72 7.67
CA VAL A 86 -10.56 1.00 6.99
C VAL A 86 -9.39 0.91 7.95
N LEU A 87 -9.22 -0.26 8.58
CA LEU A 87 -8.20 -0.48 9.59
C LEU A 87 -6.89 -0.91 8.92
N PRO A 88 -5.80 -0.13 9.03
CA PRO A 88 -4.50 -0.52 8.50
C PRO A 88 -3.92 -1.66 9.35
N ALA A 89 -3.48 -2.73 8.70
CA ALA A 89 -2.86 -3.87 9.39
C ALA A 89 -1.33 -3.72 9.40
N LEU A 90 -0.74 -3.62 8.21
CA LEU A 90 0.71 -3.58 8.01
C LEU A 90 1.06 -3.09 6.61
N TRP A 91 2.29 -2.66 6.41
CA TRP A 91 2.81 -2.25 5.10
C TRP A 91 4.17 -2.88 4.83
N PHE A 92 4.49 -3.01 3.54
CA PHE A 92 5.73 -3.62 3.08
C PHE A 92 6.42 -2.73 2.06
N GLU A 93 7.74 -2.90 1.94
CA GLU A 93 8.55 -2.37 0.87
C GLU A 93 9.21 -3.53 0.11
N ILE A 94 8.92 -3.65 -1.18
CA ILE A 94 9.63 -4.53 -2.11
C ILE A 94 10.62 -3.65 -2.86
N THR A 95 11.92 -3.91 -2.71
CA THR A 95 12.97 -3.03 -3.25
C THR A 95 14.06 -3.77 -3.99
N MET A 96 14.59 -3.10 -5.01
CA MET A 96 15.86 -3.45 -5.66
C MET A 96 16.73 -2.19 -5.66
N TYR A 97 17.73 -2.14 -4.79
CA TYR A 97 18.60 -0.97 -4.64
C TYR A 97 19.57 -0.77 -5.81
N LYS A 98 19.94 -1.86 -6.49
CA LYS A 98 20.85 -1.85 -7.64
C LYS A 98 20.59 -3.05 -8.55
N LEU A 99 20.85 -2.86 -9.84
CA LEU A 99 20.87 -3.96 -10.80
C LEU A 99 21.91 -5.02 -10.39
N PRO A 100 21.56 -6.33 -10.39
CA PRO A 100 22.50 -7.42 -10.15
C PRO A 100 23.72 -7.33 -11.08
N THR A 101 24.90 -7.68 -10.57
CA THR A 101 26.17 -7.54 -11.31
C THR A 101 26.15 -8.29 -12.65
N SER A 102 25.52 -9.46 -12.72
CA SER A 102 25.38 -10.25 -13.95
C SER A 102 24.62 -9.53 -15.06
N LEU A 103 23.59 -8.76 -14.71
CA LEU A 103 22.80 -7.97 -15.66
C LEU A 103 23.49 -6.65 -15.98
N ARG A 104 24.15 -6.04 -15.00
CA ARG A 104 24.94 -4.81 -15.20
C ARG A 104 25.96 -5.00 -16.32
N ASN A 105 26.79 -6.04 -16.27
CA ASN A 105 27.86 -6.25 -17.25
C ASN A 105 27.34 -6.63 -18.66
N ARG A 106 26.06 -7.00 -18.79
CA ARG A 106 25.46 -7.45 -20.05
C ARG A 106 24.69 -6.34 -20.76
N PHE A 107 24.13 -5.39 -20.01
CA PHE A 107 23.16 -4.42 -20.51
C PHE A 107 23.53 -2.96 -20.25
N LEU A 108 24.53 -2.70 -19.41
CA LEU A 108 25.15 -1.41 -19.22
C LEU A 108 26.62 -1.51 -19.65
#